data_AF-A0A5J4P991-F1
#
_entry.id   AF-A0A5J4P991-F1
#
_cell.length_a   1.000
_cell.length_b   1.000
_cell.length_c   1.000
_cell.angle_alpha   90.00
_cell.angle_beta   90.00
_cell.angle_gamma   90.00
#
_symmetry.space_group_name_H-M   'P 1'
#
loop_
_entity.id
_entity.type
_entity.pdbx_description
1 polymer ?
#
loop_
_entity_poly.entity_id
_entity_poly.type
_entity_poly.pdbx_seq_one_letter_code
_entity_poly.pdbx_strand_id
1 'polypeptide(L)'
;MTSSTPGKTLLINHFLINKEWYLVDLPGYGYAKRGHKSRQQLHTLIEDYVLEREQMTNLFVLIDARLEPQKIDLEFMEWLGENRIP
;
A
#
# COMPACT_ATOMS: atom_id res chain seq x y z
N MET A 1 15.90 -8.94 21.57
CA MET A 1 15.48 -7.60 22.02
C MET A 1 14.44 -7.08 21.03
N THR A 2 13.16 -7.24 21.35
CA THR A 2 12.04 -6.71 20.56
C THR A 2 11.91 -5.23 20.89
N SER A 3 12.14 -4.37 19.89
CA SER A 3 12.11 -2.91 20.04
C SER A 3 10.70 -2.41 20.36
N SER A 4 10.54 -1.89 21.57
CA SER A 4 9.29 -1.42 22.18
C SER A 4 8.85 -0.03 21.70
N THR A 5 9.10 0.34 20.45
CA THR A 5 8.59 1.59 19.88
C THR A 5 7.64 1.27 18.71
N PRO A 6 6.32 1.29 18.90
CA PRO A 6 5.38 1.07 17.82
C PRO A 6 5.47 2.23 16.83
N GLY A 7 5.91 1.94 15.60
CA GLY A 7 5.51 2.74 14.45
C GLY A 7 6.50 3.77 13.87
N LYS A 8 7.74 3.37 13.58
CA LYS A 8 8.64 4.19 12.74
C LYS A 8 8.92 3.63 11.35
N THR A 9 8.81 2.33 11.12
CA THR A 9 9.06 1.75 9.80
C THR A 9 7.78 1.15 9.24
N LEU A 10 7.36 1.64 8.08
CA LEU A 10 6.33 1.02 7.26
C LEU A 10 7.07 -0.02 6.42
N LEU A 11 6.79 -1.29 6.67
CA LEU A 11 7.45 -2.40 6.00
C LEU A 11 6.56 -2.90 4.87
N ILE A 12 7.17 -3.24 3.75
CA ILE A 12 6.54 -3.99 2.67
C ILE A 12 6.82 -5.47 2.94
N ASN A 13 5.78 -6.24 3.23
CA ASN A 13 5.94 -7.65 3.58
C ASN A 13 5.84 -8.51 2.31
N HIS A 14 6.83 -9.36 2.10
CA HIS A 14 6.89 -10.27 0.95
C HIS A 14 6.68 -11.71 1.41
N PHE A 15 5.68 -12.39 0.85
CA PHE A 15 5.37 -13.78 1.13
C PHE A 15 5.65 -14.62 -0.11
N LEU A 16 6.62 -15.52 -0.03
CA LEU A 16 6.95 -16.45 -1.12
C LEU A 16 5.95 -17.61 -1.12
N ILE A 17 5.14 -17.71 -2.17
CA ILE A 17 4.12 -18.73 -2.35
C ILE A 17 4.64 -19.82 -3.28
N ASN A 18 4.58 -21.07 -2.83
CA ASN A 18 5.00 -22.27 -3.58
C ASN A 18 6.43 -22.22 -4.15
N LYS A 19 7.28 -21.28 -3.68
CA LYS A 19 8.61 -20.96 -4.23
C LYS A 19 8.57 -20.43 -5.67
N GLU A 20 7.44 -19.92 -6.12
CA GLU A 20 7.23 -19.51 -7.53
C GLU A 20 6.90 -18.03 -7.66
N TRP A 21 6.11 -17.47 -6.76
CA TRP A 21 5.65 -16.08 -6.87
C TRP A 21 5.49 -15.43 -5.49
N TYR A 22 5.42 -14.10 -5.47
CA TYR A 22 5.29 -13.32 -4.25
C TYR A 22 3.89 -12.73 -4.13
N LEU A 23 3.27 -12.94 -2.97
CA LEU A 23 2.19 -12.08 -2.49
C LEU A 23 2.81 -10.98 -1.64
N VAL A 24 2.47 -9.73 -1.92
CA VAL A 24 3.09 -8.57 -1.27
C VAL A 24 2.03 -7.77 -0.55
N ASP A 25 2.26 -7.50 0.73
CA ASP A 25 1.42 -6.67 1.58
C ASP A 25 2.06 -5.29 1.74
N LEU A 26 1.42 -4.30 1.13
CA LEU A 26 1.81 -2.89 1.19
C LEU A 26 1.16 -2.23 2.41
N PRO A 27 1.83 -1.26 3.06
CA PRO A 27 1.19 -0.55 4.15
C PRO A 27 -0.02 0.25 3.65
N GLY A 28 -1.09 0.27 4.42
CA GLY A 28 -2.37 0.85 3.98
C GLY A 28 -2.31 2.37 3.73
N TYR A 29 -2.74 2.79 2.54
CA TYR A 29 -2.76 4.20 2.09
C TYR A 29 -3.63 5.12 2.99
N GLY A 30 -4.63 4.55 3.68
CA GLY A 30 -5.53 5.26 4.58
C GLY A 30 -5.03 5.48 6.02
N TYR A 31 -3.76 5.19 6.35
CA TYR A 31 -3.28 5.21 7.74
C TYR A 31 -3.25 6.64 8.34
N ALA A 32 -4.40 7.08 8.85
CA ALA A 32 -4.68 8.43 9.32
C ALA A 32 -4.03 8.78 10.68
N LYS A 33 -3.46 7.81 11.41
CA LYS A 33 -3.01 8.00 12.80
C LYS A 33 -1.63 8.64 12.97
N ARG A 34 -0.94 9.03 11.90
CA ARG A 34 0.38 9.67 12.01
C ARG A 34 0.40 11.03 11.29
N GLY A 35 1.24 11.94 11.79
CA GLY A 35 1.32 13.32 11.30
C GLY A 35 1.72 13.43 9.82
N HIS A 36 1.52 14.61 9.24
CA HIS A 36 1.70 14.90 7.80
C HIS A 36 2.96 14.28 7.18
N LYS A 37 4.13 14.40 7.83
CA LYS A 37 5.41 13.89 7.31
C LYS A 37 5.39 12.37 7.03
N SER A 38 4.78 11.60 7.92
CA SER A 38 4.72 10.14 7.77
C SER A 38 3.70 9.67 6.74
N ARG A 39 2.63 10.45 6.50
CA ARG A 39 1.68 10.18 5.42
C ARG A 39 2.34 10.39 4.07
N GLN A 40 3.13 11.46 3.92
CA GLN A 40 3.87 11.72 2.68
C GLN A 40 4.88 10.60 2.39
N GLN A 41 5.65 10.19 3.40
CA GLN A 41 6.61 9.08 3.25
C GLN A 41 5.93 7.77 2.85
N LEU A 42 4.75 7.50 3.39
CA LEU A 42 3.97 6.33 3.02
C LEU A 42 3.45 6.42 1.58
N HIS A 43 2.96 7.59 1.17
CA HIS A 43 2.49 7.83 -0.19
C HIS A 43 3.60 7.55 -1.20
N THR A 44 4.78 8.15 -1.00
CA THR A 44 5.95 7.93 -1.85
C THR A 44 6.36 6.45 -1.88
N LEU A 45 6.37 5.75 -0.73
CA LEU A 45 6.71 4.33 -0.71
C LEU A 45 5.75 3.46 -1.53
N ILE A 46 4.44 3.72 -1.44
CA ILE A 46 3.43 2.98 -2.20
C ILE A 46 3.56 3.32 -3.69
N GLU A 47 3.68 4.60 -4.01
CA GLU A 47 3.83 5.11 -5.38
C GLU A 47 5.06 4.51 -6.07
N ASP A 48 6.24 4.61 -5.46
CA ASP A 48 7.48 4.04 -5.98
C ASP A 48 7.32 2.53 -6.20
N TYR A 49 6.73 1.80 -5.25
CA TYR A 49 6.54 0.36 -5.40
C TYR A 49 5.59 0.01 -6.55
N VAL A 50 4.46 0.70 -6.65
CA VAL A 50 3.42 0.41 -7.65
C VAL A 50 3.89 0.77 -9.06
N LEU A 51 4.63 1.87 -9.22
CA LEU A 51 5.06 2.37 -10.53
C LEU A 51 6.35 1.73 -11.03
N GLU A 52 7.30 1.42 -10.14
CA GLU A 52 8.63 0.96 -10.56
C GLU A 52 8.78 -0.56 -10.53
N ARG A 53 7.86 -1.30 -9.92
CA ARG A 53 7.95 -2.76 -9.81
C ARG A 53 7.48 -3.47 -11.07
N GLU A 54 8.40 -3.65 -12.01
CA GLU A 54 8.14 -4.34 -13.30
C GLU A 54 7.57 -5.77 -13.16
N GLN A 55 7.88 -6.49 -12.06
CA GLN A 55 7.36 -7.85 -11.85
C GLN A 55 5.94 -7.89 -11.25
N MET A 56 5.38 -6.73 -10.87
CA MET A 56 4.01 -6.67 -10.34
C MET A 56 3.02 -6.92 -11.48
N THR A 57 2.12 -7.87 -11.30
CA THR A 57 1.17 -8.27 -12.34
C THR A 57 -0.25 -7.76 -12.08
N ASN A 58 -0.65 -7.63 -10.82
CA ASN A 58 -1.96 -7.14 -10.39
C ASN A 58 -1.83 -6.45 -9.04
N LEU A 59 -2.70 -5.47 -8.78
CA LEU A 59 -2.85 -4.83 -7.48
C LEU A 59 -4.27 -4.99 -6.95
N PHE A 60 -4.41 -5.37 -5.69
CA PHE A 60 -5.72 -5.50 -5.03
C PHE A 60 -5.93 -4.36 -4.03
N VAL A 61 -6.98 -3.55 -4.25
CA VAL A 61 -7.43 -2.55 -3.29
C VAL A 61 -8.50 -3.17 -2.40
N LEU A 62 -8.24 -3.27 -1.10
CA LEU A 62 -9.17 -3.84 -0.13
C LEU A 62 -10.00 -2.72 0.52
N ILE A 63 -11.29 -2.65 0.16
CA ILE A 63 -12.24 -1.68 0.70
C ILE A 63 -13.19 -2.38 1.68
N ASP A 64 -13.46 -1.75 2.82
CA ASP A 64 -14.41 -2.25 3.81
C ASP A 64 -15.85 -2.12 3.29
N ALA A 65 -16.48 -3.24 2.95
CA ALA A 65 -17.84 -3.28 2.41
C ALA A 65 -18.94 -2.77 3.35
N ARG A 66 -18.63 -2.51 4.62
CA ARG A 66 -19.59 -1.96 5.60
C ARG A 66 -19.69 -0.44 5.54
N LEU A 67 -18.75 0.21 4.86
CA LEU A 67 -18.68 1.65 4.71
C LEU A 67 -18.88 1.98 3.23
N GLU A 68 -19.52 3.12 2.95
CA GLU A 68 -19.47 3.69 1.62
C GLU A 68 -18.01 4.00 1.25
N PRO A 69 -17.60 3.82 -0.03
CA PRO A 69 -16.25 4.14 -0.48
C PRO A 69 -15.85 5.55 -0.03
N GLN A 70 -14.74 5.64 0.68
CA GLN A 70 -14.27 6.93 1.19
C GLN A 70 -13.60 7.70 0.07
N LYS A 71 -13.54 9.04 0.22
CA LYS A 71 -12.88 9.91 -0.75
C LYS A 71 -11.46 9.44 -1.10
N ILE A 72 -10.70 8.99 -0.10
CA ILE A 72 -9.34 8.47 -0.29
C ILE A 72 -9.31 7.17 -1.11
N ASP A 73 -10.33 6.33 -1.01
CA ASP A 73 -10.44 5.10 -1.82
C ASP A 73 -10.68 5.47 -3.28
N LEU A 74 -11.58 6.43 -3.53
CA LEU A 74 -11.90 6.92 -4.87
C LEU A 74 -10.69 7.58 -5.53
N GLU A 75 -9.99 8.47 -4.82
CA GLU A 75 -8.78 9.13 -5.31
C GLU A 75 -7.66 8.12 -5.61
N PHE A 76 -7.50 7.09 -4.76
CA PHE A 76 -6.49 6.05 -4.99
C PHE A 76 -6.84 5.17 -6.20
N MET A 77 -8.11 4.78 -6.36
CA MET A 77 -8.55 4.02 -7.53
C MET A 77 -8.43 4.82 -8.83
N GLU A 78 -8.74 6.12 -8.80
CA GLU A 78 -8.55 7.02 -9.95
C GLU A 78 -7.07 7.09 -10.35
N TRP A 79 -6.17 7.31 -9.38
CA TRP A 79 -4.73 7.34 -9.61
C TRP A 79 -4.19 6.03 -10.20
N LEU A 80 -4.67 4.87 -9.73
CA LEU A 80 -4.31 3.56 -10.32
C LEU A 80 -4.76 3.47 -11.78
N GLY A 81 -5.97 3.93 -12.08
CA GLY A 81 -6.52 3.96 -13.45
C GLY A 81 -5.73 4.86 -14.39
N GLU A 82 -5.36 6.07 -13.94
CA GLU A 82 -4.52 7.01 -14.71
C GLU A 82 -3.15 6.41 -15.06
N ASN A 83 -2.55 5.67 -14.12
CA ASN A 83 -1.26 5.00 -14.30
C ASN A 83 -1.38 3.63 -14.98
N ARG A 84 -2.59 3.22 -15.39
CA ARG A 84 -2.88 1.94 -16.06
C ARG A 84 -2.41 0.72 -15.25
N ILE A 85 -2.54 0.81 -13.93
CA ILE A 85 -2.24 -0.30 -13.04
C ILE A 85 -3.39 -1.32 -13.12
N PRO A 86 -3.10 -2.60 -13.41
CA PRO A 86 -4.10 -3.66 -13.51
C PRO A 86 -4.70 -4.08 -12.16
#